data_AF-A0A838U4W4-F1
#
_entry.id   AF-A0A838U4W4-F1
#
_cell.length_a   1.000
_cell.length_b   1.000
_cell.length_c   1.000
_cell.angle_alpha   90.00
_cell.angle_beta   90.00
_cell.angle_gamma   90.00
#
_symmetry.space_group_name_H-M   'P 1'
#
loop_
_entity.id
_entity.type
_entity.pdbx_description
1 polymer ?
#
loop_
_entity_poly.entity_id
_entity_poly.type
_entity_poly.pdbx_seq_one_letter_code
_entity_poly.pdbx_strand_id
1 'polypeptide(L)'
;MSYFQKVVDFNTQFGVNVHDTPQLNIFNNDPNTVDFCMKLIREENKELEQAVIDNNFVEVADAIADSIYVLLGMSARLGINMDNVFNLVHDNNMAKLCLTEQEAQKSVQYYLDNPNLGYESPNYRKAPNNI
;
A
#
# COMPACT_ATOMS: atom_id res chain seq x y z
N MET A 1 -9.93 -15.39 -4.82
CA MET A 1 -9.48 -14.63 -3.62
C MET A 1 -8.41 -13.64 -4.04
N SER A 2 -8.51 -12.40 -3.58
CA SER A 2 -7.43 -11.40 -3.63
C SER A 2 -6.26 -11.83 -2.73
N TYR A 3 -5.13 -11.10 -2.79
CA TYR A 3 -4.03 -11.33 -1.85
C TYR A 3 -4.45 -11.07 -0.41
N PHE A 4 -5.19 -9.99 -0.15
CA PHE A 4 -5.72 -9.69 1.18
C PHE A 4 -6.59 -10.84 1.70
N GLN A 5 -7.51 -11.34 0.88
CA GLN A 5 -8.40 -12.44 1.28
C GLN A 5 -7.65 -13.75 1.56
N LYS A 6 -6.56 -14.04 0.83
CA LYS A 6 -5.69 -15.20 1.11
C LYS A 6 -5.00 -15.08 2.47
N VAL A 7 -4.54 -13.87 2.84
CA VAL A 7 -3.89 -13.63 4.13
C VAL A 7 -4.89 -13.67 5.29
N VAL A 8 -6.11 -13.16 5.08
CA VAL A 8 -7.20 -13.30 6.05
C VAL A 8 -7.51 -14.78 6.28
N ASP A 9 -7.70 -15.56 5.21
CA ASP A 9 -7.95 -17.01 5.30
C ASP A 9 -6.83 -17.71 6.07
N PHE A 10 -5.56 -17.50 5.69
CA PHE A 10 -4.41 -18.04 6.42
C PHE A 10 -4.46 -17.69 7.92
N ASN A 11 -4.58 -16.42 8.27
CA ASN A 11 -4.60 -15.99 9.68
C ASN A 11 -5.74 -16.67 10.45
N THR A 12 -6.94 -16.77 9.86
CA THR A 12 -8.08 -17.46 10.46
C THR A 12 -7.79 -18.95 10.68
N GLN A 13 -7.21 -19.65 9.70
CA GLN A 13 -6.88 -21.09 9.83
C GLN A 13 -5.83 -21.35 10.92
N PHE A 14 -4.92 -20.40 11.15
CA PHE A 14 -3.88 -20.48 12.18
C PHE A 14 -4.29 -19.85 13.52
N GLY A 15 -5.56 -19.50 13.71
CA GLY A 15 -6.08 -18.97 14.98
C GLY A 15 -5.58 -17.57 15.33
N VAL A 16 -5.09 -16.82 14.35
CA VAL A 16 -4.71 -15.42 14.48
C VAL A 16 -5.96 -14.55 14.43
N ASN A 17 -6.11 -13.64 15.40
CA ASN A 17 -7.20 -12.67 15.41
C ASN A 17 -7.13 -11.75 14.18
N VAL A 18 -8.24 -11.68 13.46
CA VAL A 18 -8.50 -10.73 12.37
C VAL A 18 -9.79 -9.99 12.66
N HIS A 19 -9.94 -8.79 12.13
CA HIS A 19 -11.11 -7.96 12.37
C HIS A 19 -11.75 -7.54 11.05
N ASP A 20 -13.08 -7.53 10.99
CA ASP A 20 -13.83 -7.06 9.82
C ASP A 20 -14.08 -5.54 9.85
N THR A 21 -13.81 -4.89 10.99
CA THR A 21 -14.01 -3.46 11.19
C THR A 21 -12.75 -2.78 11.77
N PRO A 22 -12.50 -1.50 11.46
CA PRO A 22 -11.31 -0.80 11.94
C PRO A 22 -11.20 -0.76 13.47
N GLN A 23 -10.06 -1.21 14.00
CA GLN A 23 -9.76 -1.22 15.43
C GLN A 23 -9.05 0.08 15.85
N LEU A 24 -9.79 1.18 15.94
CA LEU A 24 -9.22 2.53 16.09
C LEU A 24 -8.38 2.74 17.38
N ASN A 25 -8.63 1.97 18.44
CA ASN A 25 -7.93 2.06 19.72
C ASN A 25 -6.89 0.95 19.94
N ILE A 26 -6.60 0.13 18.92
CA ILE A 26 -5.70 -1.03 19.07
C ILE A 26 -4.28 -0.64 19.50
N PHE A 27 -3.82 0.54 19.08
CA PHE A 27 -2.52 1.09 19.49
C PHE A 27 -2.38 1.29 21.01
N ASN A 28 -3.51 1.45 21.72
CA ASN A 28 -3.53 1.61 23.18
C ASN A 28 -3.97 0.31 23.88
N ASN A 29 -4.96 -0.39 23.33
CA ASN A 29 -5.57 -1.55 23.97
C ASN A 29 -4.78 -2.84 23.74
N ASP A 30 -4.04 -2.94 22.64
CA ASP A 30 -3.17 -4.08 22.33
C ASP A 30 -1.90 -3.63 21.57
N PRO A 31 -1.03 -2.86 22.23
CA PRO A 31 0.22 -2.40 21.61
C PRO A 31 1.15 -3.56 21.24
N ASN A 32 1.07 -4.69 21.95
CA ASN A 32 1.92 -5.86 21.69
C ASN A 32 1.65 -6.46 20.31
N THR A 33 0.38 -6.55 19.88
CA THR A 33 0.05 -7.00 18.52
C THR A 33 0.60 -6.06 17.46
N VAL A 34 0.51 -4.74 17.68
CA VAL A 34 1.06 -3.75 16.75
C VAL A 34 2.58 -3.84 16.68
N ASP A 35 3.25 -3.93 17.83
CA ASP A 35 4.70 -4.07 17.92
C ASP A 35 5.19 -5.37 17.26
N PHE A 36 4.46 -6.47 17.42
CA PHE A 36 4.73 -7.72 16.75
C PHE A 36 4.64 -7.59 15.22
N CYS A 37 3.57 -6.97 14.70
CA CYS A 37 3.43 -6.72 13.26
C CYS A 37 4.59 -5.85 12.74
N MET A 38 4.94 -4.79 13.47
CA MET A 38 6.06 -3.92 13.11
C MET A 38 7.41 -4.63 13.19
N LYS A 39 7.57 -5.62 14.09
CA LYS A 39 8.77 -6.45 14.12
C LYS A 39 8.89 -7.28 12.84
N LEU A 40 7.82 -7.98 12.43
CA LEU A 40 7.81 -8.78 11.20
C LEU A 40 8.10 -7.91 9.97
N ILE A 41 7.43 -6.76 9.83
CA ILE A 41 7.68 -5.84 8.71
C ILE A 41 9.14 -5.39 8.64
N ARG A 42 9.77 -5.11 9.79
CA ARG A 42 11.20 -4.74 9.84
C ARG A 42 12.13 -5.91 9.52
N GLU A 43 11.71 -7.13 9.77
CA GLU A 43 12.45 -8.35 9.45
C GLU A 43 12.45 -8.55 7.93
N GLU A 44 11.27 -8.61 7.29
CA GLU A 44 11.15 -8.79 5.84
C GLU A 44 11.85 -7.67 5.05
N ASN A 45 11.80 -6.42 5.54
CA ASN A 45 12.50 -5.33 4.89
C ASN A 45 14.03 -5.50 4.93
N LYS A 46 14.59 -6.04 6.02
CA LYS A 46 16.03 -6.32 6.09
C LYS A 46 16.43 -7.47 5.17
N GLU A 47 15.57 -8.47 5.04
CA GLU A 47 15.80 -9.59 4.12
C GLU A 47 15.78 -9.11 2.66
N LEU A 48 14.82 -8.24 2.31
CA LEU A 48 14.79 -7.60 1.01
C LEU A 48 16.06 -6.77 0.73
N GLU A 49 16.49 -5.95 1.69
CA GLU A 49 17.74 -5.18 1.57
C GLU A 49 18.95 -6.10 1.33
N GLN A 50 19.05 -7.19 2.11
CA GLN A 50 20.14 -8.15 1.99
C GLN A 50 20.12 -8.88 0.64
N ALA A 51 18.95 -9.33 0.18
CA ALA A 51 18.79 -10.00 -1.11
C ALA A 51 19.20 -9.10 -2.29
N VAL A 52 18.91 -7.80 -2.20
CA VAL A 52 19.36 -6.79 -3.19
C VAL A 52 20.87 -6.63 -3.16
N ILE A 53 21.48 -6.50 -1.96
CA ILE A 53 22.94 -6.40 -1.80
C ILE A 53 23.65 -7.62 -2.40
N ASP A 54 23.08 -8.80 -2.19
CA ASP A 54 23.64 -10.06 -2.68
C ASP A 54 23.38 -10.31 -4.17
N ASN A 55 22.67 -9.40 -4.85
CA ASN A 55 22.25 -9.52 -6.25
C ASN A 55 21.48 -10.83 -6.53
N ASN A 56 20.69 -11.30 -5.56
CA ASN A 56 19.97 -12.56 -5.65
C ASN A 56 18.51 -12.31 -6.04
N PHE A 57 18.20 -12.41 -7.32
CA PHE A 57 16.86 -12.14 -7.86
C PHE A 57 15.76 -13.05 -7.28
N VAL A 58 16.08 -14.31 -6.99
CA VAL A 58 15.10 -15.26 -6.44
C VAL A 58 14.71 -14.84 -5.03
N GLU A 59 15.69 -14.52 -4.19
CA GLU A 59 15.45 -14.06 -2.81
C GLU A 59 14.79 -12.67 -2.78
N VAL A 60 15.08 -11.80 -3.76
CA VAL A 60 14.36 -10.52 -3.90
C VAL A 60 12.87 -10.77 -4.17
N ALA A 61 12.53 -11.72 -5.05
CA ALA A 61 11.14 -12.05 -5.33
C ALA A 61 10.42 -12.64 -4.10
N ASP A 62 11.13 -13.48 -3.33
CA ASP A 62 10.63 -14.08 -2.10
C ASP A 62 10.37 -13.02 -1.02
N ALA A 63 11.37 -12.20 -0.69
CA ALA A 63 11.26 -11.14 0.30
C ALA A 63 10.19 -10.07 -0.07
N ILE A 64 9.95 -9.81 -1.36
CA ILE A 64 8.82 -8.97 -1.79
C ILE A 64 7.48 -9.65 -1.47
N ALA A 65 7.34 -10.95 -1.74
CA ALA A 65 6.13 -11.68 -1.45
C ALA A 65 5.84 -11.73 0.05
N ASP A 66 6.85 -11.98 0.87
CA ASP A 66 6.76 -12.01 2.33
C ASP A 66 6.45 -10.62 2.90
N SER A 67 7.08 -9.57 2.37
CA SER A 67 6.74 -8.18 2.70
C SER A 67 5.26 -7.89 2.46
N ILE A 68 4.70 -8.31 1.32
CA ILE A 68 3.27 -8.17 1.03
C ILE A 68 2.46 -8.95 2.08
N TYR A 69 2.87 -10.18 2.41
CA TYR A 69 2.17 -11.04 3.36
C TYR A 69 2.08 -10.41 4.76
N VAL A 70 3.18 -9.89 5.29
CA VAL A 70 3.21 -9.29 6.64
C VAL A 70 2.48 -7.94 6.69
N LEU A 71 2.55 -7.14 5.61
CA LEU A 71 1.79 -5.89 5.50
C LEU A 71 0.28 -6.14 5.49
N LEU A 72 -0.16 -7.11 4.67
CA LEU A 72 -1.56 -7.54 4.65
C LEU A 72 -1.97 -8.18 5.98
N GLY A 73 -1.07 -8.92 6.62
CA GLY A 73 -1.29 -9.51 7.95
C GLY A 73 -1.53 -8.46 9.03
N MET A 74 -0.79 -7.36 9.02
CA MET A 74 -1.05 -6.21 9.88
C MET A 74 -2.40 -5.58 9.56
N SER A 75 -2.71 -5.35 8.28
CA SER A 75 -3.99 -4.76 7.88
C SER A 75 -5.20 -5.56 8.36
N ALA A 76 -5.14 -6.90 8.29
CA ALA A 76 -6.20 -7.79 8.77
C ALA A 76 -6.41 -7.70 10.30
N ARG A 77 -5.32 -7.58 11.07
CA ARG A 77 -5.36 -7.38 12.54
C ARG A 77 -5.86 -5.99 12.94
N LEU A 78 -5.65 -4.99 12.11
CA LEU A 78 -6.19 -3.63 12.32
C LEU A 78 -7.65 -3.49 11.85
N GLY A 79 -8.18 -4.49 11.15
CA GLY A 79 -9.49 -4.45 10.50
C GLY A 79 -9.58 -3.46 9.34
N ILE A 80 -8.48 -3.31 8.62
CA ILE A 80 -8.39 -2.50 7.41
C ILE A 80 -8.55 -3.44 6.21
N ASN A 81 -9.65 -3.30 5.48
CA ASN A 81 -9.83 -4.04 4.24
C ASN A 81 -8.90 -3.47 3.15
N MET A 82 -7.78 -4.14 2.92
CA MET A 82 -6.75 -3.62 2.01
C MET A 82 -7.16 -3.68 0.54
N ASP A 83 -8.07 -4.58 0.14
CA ASP A 83 -8.61 -4.54 -1.22
C ASP A 83 -9.35 -3.22 -1.47
N ASN A 84 -10.19 -2.79 -0.52
CA ASN A 84 -10.92 -1.52 -0.64
C ASN A 84 -9.97 -0.33 -0.63
N VAL A 85 -9.02 -0.28 0.32
CA VAL A 85 -8.06 0.83 0.44
C VAL A 85 -7.17 0.91 -0.79
N PHE A 86 -6.64 -0.22 -1.27
CA PHE A 86 -5.77 -0.25 -2.44
C PHE A 86 -6.51 0.18 -3.71
N ASN A 87 -7.75 -0.30 -3.91
CA ASN A 87 -8.57 0.13 -5.05
C ASN A 87 -8.83 1.63 -5.02
N LEU A 88 -9.17 2.21 -3.86
CA LEU A 88 -9.35 3.66 -3.72
C LEU A 88 -8.08 4.45 -4.08
N VAL A 89 -6.93 4.00 -3.58
CA VAL A 89 -5.63 4.64 -3.89
C VAL A 89 -5.32 4.51 -5.39
N HIS A 90 -5.56 3.32 -5.97
CA HIS A 90 -5.34 3.05 -7.37
C HIS A 90 -6.22 3.94 -8.26
N ASP A 91 -7.53 3.99 -8.00
CA ASP A 91 -8.49 4.80 -8.75
C ASP A 91 -8.11 6.28 -8.69
N ASN A 92 -7.72 6.78 -7.51
CA ASN A 92 -7.23 8.16 -7.36
C ASN A 92 -5.94 8.43 -8.14
N ASN A 93 -5.04 7.45 -8.25
CA ASN A 93 -3.83 7.59 -9.05
C ASN A 93 -4.12 7.56 -10.55
N MET A 94 -5.03 6.69 -10.98
CA MET A 94 -5.44 6.59 -12.39
C MET A 94 -6.26 7.80 -12.85
N ALA A 95 -7.04 8.40 -11.96
CA ALA A 95 -7.77 9.66 -12.21
C ALA A 95 -6.84 10.86 -12.51
N LYS A 96 -5.53 10.73 -12.26
CA LYS A 96 -4.53 11.76 -12.62
C LYS A 96 -4.18 11.73 -14.12
N LEU A 97 -4.56 10.67 -14.85
CA LEU A 97 -4.40 10.61 -16.30
C LEU A 97 -5.47 11.47 -16.98
N CYS A 98 -5.03 12.36 -17.86
CA CYS A 98 -5.91 13.15 -18.72
C CYS A 98 -5.96 12.53 -20.12
N LEU A 99 -7.14 12.47 -20.74
CA LEU A 99 -7.31 11.94 -22.09
C LEU A 99 -6.80 12.91 -23.14
N THR A 100 -6.81 14.21 -22.81
CA THR A 100 -6.35 15.28 -23.69
C THR A 100 -5.36 16.22 -23.01
N GLU A 101 -4.53 16.88 -23.81
CA GLU A 101 -3.65 17.96 -23.33
C GLU A 101 -4.46 19.10 -22.71
N GLN A 102 -5.64 19.41 -23.25
CA GLN A 102 -6.50 20.46 -22.73
C GLN A 102 -7.02 20.14 -21.32
N GLU A 103 -7.38 18.88 -21.04
CA GLU A 103 -7.75 18.44 -19.69
C GLU A 103 -6.56 18.54 -18.72
N ALA A 104 -5.35 18.17 -19.16
CA ALA A 104 -4.14 18.28 -18.36
C ALA A 104 -3.83 19.74 -17.99
N GLN A 105 -3.96 20.65 -18.95
CA GLN A 105 -3.79 22.09 -18.72
C GLN A 105 -4.81 22.64 -17.71
N LYS A 106 -6.09 22.23 -17.82
CA LYS A 106 -7.13 22.62 -16.85
C LYS A 106 -6.85 22.08 -15.46
N SER A 107 -6.38 20.84 -15.34
CA SER A 107 -6.01 20.23 -14.06
C SER A 107 -4.86 21.00 -13.39
N VAL A 108 -3.81 21.35 -14.15
CA VAL A 108 -2.71 22.18 -13.64
C VAL A 108 -3.22 23.54 -13.17
N GLN A 109 -4.05 24.22 -13.98
CA GLN A 109 -4.61 25.51 -13.60
C GLN A 109 -5.44 25.42 -12.31
N TYR A 110 -6.26 24.37 -12.15
CA TYR A 110 -7.01 24.13 -10.92
C TYR A 110 -6.11 24.07 -9.68
N TYR A 111 -4.97 23.38 -9.75
CA TYR A 111 -4.04 23.32 -8.63
C TYR A 111 -3.29 24.64 -8.39
N LEU A 112 -2.95 25.39 -9.45
CA LEU A 112 -2.38 26.74 -9.31
C LEU A 112 -3.36 27.71 -8.63
N ASP A 113 -4.64 27.61 -8.95
CA ASP A 113 -5.70 28.43 -8.36
C ASP A 113 -6.05 27.99 -6.92
N ASN A 114 -5.66 26.77 -6.52
CA ASN A 114 -5.95 26.18 -5.21
C ASN A 114 -4.68 25.71 -4.48
N PRO A 115 -3.77 26.63 -4.08
CA PRO A 115 -2.45 26.29 -3.53
C PRO A 115 -2.51 25.49 -2.21
N ASN A 116 -3.64 25.56 -1.49
CA ASN A 116 -3.84 24.81 -0.25
C ASN A 116 -4.02 23.29 -0.45
N LEU A 117 -4.11 22.80 -1.70
CA LEU A 117 -4.24 21.38 -2.03
C LEU A 117 -2.90 20.62 -2.07
N GLY A 118 -1.78 21.29 -1.75
CA GLY A 118 -0.50 20.61 -1.48
C GLY A 118 0.33 20.21 -2.71
N TYR A 119 0.09 20.82 -3.87
CA TYR A 119 0.94 20.66 -5.06
C TYR A 119 1.80 21.92 -5.24
N GLU A 120 3.07 21.88 -4.82
CA GLU A 120 3.98 23.04 -4.86
C GLU A 120 4.38 23.46 -6.28
N SER A 121 4.36 22.53 -7.24
CA SER A 121 4.74 22.78 -8.63
C SER A 121 3.93 21.90 -9.58
N PRO A 122 2.62 22.15 -9.73
CA PRO A 122 1.77 21.36 -10.61
C PRO A 122 2.21 21.56 -12.06
N ASN A 123 2.43 20.45 -12.76
CA ASN A 123 2.81 20.43 -14.16
C ASN A 123 2.27 19.16 -14.84
N TYR A 124 2.24 19.13 -16.16
CA TYR A 124 1.85 17.96 -16.94
C TYR A 124 2.94 17.57 -17.93
N ARG A 125 2.92 16.31 -18.35
CA ARG A 125 3.76 15.80 -19.44
C ARG A 125 2.97 14.77 -20.23
N LYS A 126 3.33 14.58 -21.50
CA LYS A 126 2.79 13.46 -22.28
C LYS A 126 3.25 12.15 -21.65
N ALA A 127 2.31 11.22 -21.44
CA ALA A 127 2.65 9.87 -21.02
C ALA A 127 3.50 9.20 -22.11
N PRO A 128 4.49 8.34 -21.75
CA PRO A 128 5.23 7.56 -22.75
C PRO A 128 4.27 6.65 -23.51
N ASN A 129 4.54 6.38 -24.80
CA ASN A 129 3.74 5.48 -25.64
C ASN A 129 3.94 4.00 -25.28
N ASN A 130 3.90 3.66 -24.00
CA ASN A 130 4.18 2.31 -23.48
C ASN A 130 2.89 1.56 -23.17
N ILE A 131 1.79 1.92 -23.83
CA ILE A 131 0.50 1.22 -23.82
C ILE A 131 0.24 0.72 -25.23
#